data_AF-A0A2V8E886-F1
#
_entry.id   AF-A0A2V8E886-F1
#
_cell.length_a   1.000
_cell.length_b   1.000
_cell.length_c   1.000
_cell.angle_alpha   90.00
_cell.angle_beta   90.00
_cell.angle_gamma   90.00
#
_symmetry.space_group_name_H-M   'P 1'
#
loop_
_entity.id
_entity.type
_entity.pdbx_description
1 polymer ?
#
loop_
_entity_poly.entity_id
_entity_poly.type
_entity_poly.pdbx_seq_one_letter_code
_entity_poly.pdbx_strand_id
1 'polypeptide(L)'
;MGTAAGGGFPQWNCWCRCCREARTNPENARQRSQSSAAISADGHHWFLLNASPDVRDQLSRLPSNGHPSSTRYVPIEGVVLSDAELDHTLGVTLLREARHLPIYATPAIRAILERDSRILPVVRAFGDVPVTELPPDTIQALRHRDGEPSGLTVEAFTVPAGPPQFALDAAEGHTVGLMIRDEAGGSCAFVPGCGGLGPALMARLAEADILLFDGTFWDDDELKGLGISQRTAREMDHLPIGGPDGSLARLATLPCRHKVYTHINNTNPVLLERSPERAAVVAAGLQVGFDGLQLTADS
;
A
#
# COMPACT_ATOMS: atom_id res chain seq x y z
N MET A 1 4.19 -0.36 -7.14
CA MET A 1 5.41 -1.16 -6.96
C MET A 1 5.03 -2.63 -6.84
N GLY A 2 4.28 -2.99 -5.80
CA GLY A 2 3.62 -4.29 -5.63
C GLY A 2 2.14 -4.11 -5.33
N THR A 3 1.32 -5.09 -5.69
CA THR A 3 -0.15 -5.00 -5.65
C THR A 3 -0.83 -6.17 -4.94
N ALA A 4 -0.08 -7.16 -4.45
CA ALA A 4 -0.60 -8.24 -3.62
C ALA A 4 -0.62 -7.87 -2.13
N ALA A 5 -1.48 -8.50 -1.35
CA ALA A 5 -1.41 -8.47 0.11
C ALA A 5 -0.18 -9.26 0.63
N GLY A 6 -0.04 -9.35 1.96
CA GLY A 6 0.98 -10.17 2.62
C GLY A 6 1.13 -11.57 2.04
N GLY A 7 2.38 -12.00 1.83
CA GLY A 7 2.75 -13.27 1.21
C GLY A 7 2.90 -13.23 -0.31
N GLY A 8 2.42 -12.18 -0.99
CA GLY A 8 2.55 -12.01 -2.42
C GLY A 8 1.66 -12.96 -3.24
N PHE A 9 1.83 -12.94 -4.56
CA PHE A 9 1.06 -13.81 -5.47
C PHE A 9 1.95 -14.36 -6.60
N PRO A 10 2.12 -15.70 -6.72
CA PRO A 10 1.63 -16.72 -5.82
C PRO A 10 2.34 -16.68 -4.45
N GLN A 11 1.60 -16.90 -3.37
CA GLN A 11 2.21 -17.02 -2.04
C GLN A 11 3.03 -18.32 -1.95
N TRP A 12 4.23 -18.23 -1.37
CA TRP A 12 5.25 -19.28 -1.38
C TRP A 12 4.74 -20.67 -0.96
N ASN A 13 3.91 -20.75 0.07
CA ASN A 13 3.34 -21.99 0.62
C ASN A 13 1.86 -22.24 0.24
N CYS A 14 1.25 -21.39 -0.59
CA CYS A 14 -0.16 -21.52 -0.93
C CYS A 14 -0.37 -22.23 -2.26
N TRP A 15 -1.30 -23.19 -2.29
CA TRP A 15 -1.75 -23.89 -3.49
C TRP A 15 -3.28 -23.75 -3.67
N CYS A 16 -3.86 -22.61 -3.32
CA CYS A 16 -5.24 -22.29 -3.70
C CYS A 16 -5.38 -22.25 -5.24
N ARG A 17 -6.61 -22.17 -5.75
CA ARG A 17 -6.89 -22.11 -7.20
C ARG A 17 -6.06 -21.03 -7.89
N CYS A 18 -6.07 -19.81 -7.37
CA CYS A 18 -5.36 -18.67 -7.97
C CYS A 18 -3.84 -18.88 -7.96
N CYS A 19 -3.29 -19.36 -6.84
CA CYS A 19 -1.85 -19.65 -6.72
C CYS A 19 -1.39 -20.83 -7.59
N ARG A 20 -2.24 -21.85 -7.82
CA ARG A 20 -1.99 -22.90 -8.81
C ARG A 20 -1.92 -22.29 -10.20
N GLU A 21 -2.92 -21.49 -10.56
CA GLU A 21 -3.01 -20.85 -11.87
C GLU A 21 -1.80 -19.96 -12.16
N ALA A 22 -1.35 -19.15 -11.19
CA ALA A 22 -0.18 -18.29 -11.38
C ALA A 22 1.14 -19.06 -11.56
N ARG A 23 1.20 -20.32 -11.07
CA ARG A 23 2.37 -21.20 -11.28
C ARG A 23 2.32 -21.92 -12.62
N THR A 24 1.15 -22.37 -13.05
CA THR A 24 1.01 -23.22 -14.25
C THR A 24 0.69 -22.43 -15.51
N ASN A 25 -0.06 -21.33 -15.38
CA ASN A 25 -0.55 -20.49 -16.46
C ASN A 25 -0.41 -18.98 -16.12
N PRO A 26 0.82 -18.43 -16.04
CA PRO A 26 1.05 -17.03 -15.64
C PRO A 26 0.33 -15.98 -16.50
N GLU A 27 -0.02 -16.30 -17.75
CA GLU A 27 -0.82 -15.44 -18.63
C GLU A 27 -2.25 -15.23 -18.12
N ASN A 28 -2.80 -16.20 -17.39
CA ASN A 28 -4.15 -16.15 -16.83
C ASN A 28 -4.15 -15.66 -15.37
N ALA A 29 -2.98 -15.56 -14.74
CA ALA A 29 -2.82 -15.10 -13.37
C ALA A 29 -1.41 -14.54 -13.16
N ARG A 30 -1.26 -13.23 -13.41
CA ARG A 30 0.05 -12.55 -13.35
C ARG A 30 0.59 -12.51 -11.92
N GLN A 31 1.88 -12.79 -11.75
CA GLN A 31 2.56 -12.70 -10.46
C GLN A 31 2.62 -11.25 -9.95
N ARG A 32 2.57 -11.08 -8.63
CA ARG A 32 2.58 -9.80 -7.94
C ARG A 32 3.38 -9.88 -6.64
N SER A 33 4.17 -8.85 -6.40
CA SER A 33 4.88 -8.56 -5.16
C SER A 33 3.96 -7.86 -4.16
N GLN A 34 4.36 -7.85 -2.90
CA GLN A 34 3.60 -7.32 -1.77
C GLN A 34 3.41 -5.80 -1.85
N SER A 35 2.29 -5.34 -1.30
CA SER A 35 1.75 -3.98 -1.43
C SER A 35 2.79 -2.90 -1.13
N SER A 36 3.04 -2.08 -2.15
CA SER A 36 3.84 -0.86 -2.04
C SER A 36 3.56 0.00 -3.27
N ALA A 37 3.59 1.32 -3.10
CA ALA A 37 3.53 2.28 -4.18
C ALA A 37 4.72 3.23 -4.13
N ALA A 38 4.95 3.95 -5.22
CA ALA A 38 5.93 5.03 -5.27
C ALA A 38 5.26 6.26 -5.88
N ILE A 39 5.54 7.42 -5.30
CA ILE A 39 5.01 8.72 -5.74
C ILE A 39 6.15 9.68 -6.03
N SER A 40 5.94 10.58 -6.98
CA SER A 40 6.92 11.60 -7.38
C SER A 40 6.18 12.78 -8.00
N ALA A 41 6.65 14.00 -7.72
CA ALA A 41 6.16 15.23 -8.37
C ALA A 41 6.89 15.55 -9.67
N ASP A 42 8.08 14.97 -9.89
CA ASP A 42 8.97 15.31 -11.01
C ASP A 42 9.39 14.11 -11.85
N GLY A 43 8.93 12.91 -11.50
CA GLY A 43 9.31 11.66 -12.16
C GLY A 43 10.75 11.20 -11.88
N HIS A 44 11.46 11.90 -11.00
CA HIS A 44 12.88 11.72 -10.74
C HIS A 44 13.18 11.36 -9.29
N HIS A 45 12.51 12.02 -8.35
CA HIS A 45 12.66 11.81 -6.91
C HIS A 45 11.43 11.10 -6.37
N TRP A 46 11.63 9.93 -5.77
CA TRP A 46 10.55 9.01 -5.42
C TRP A 46 10.41 8.83 -3.91
N PHE A 47 9.20 8.92 -3.39
CA PHE A 47 8.86 8.44 -2.04
C PHE A 47 8.16 7.10 -2.13
N LEU A 48 8.51 6.15 -1.26
CA LEU A 48 7.78 4.89 -1.14
C LEU A 48 6.58 5.06 -0.22
N LEU A 49 5.43 4.54 -0.61
CA LEU A 49 4.29 4.29 0.27
C LEU A 49 4.34 2.82 0.67
N ASN A 50 4.69 2.58 1.93
CA ASN A 50 5.12 1.30 2.49
C ASN A 50 6.39 0.72 1.83
N ALA A 51 7.17 -0.02 2.60
CA ALA A 51 8.37 -0.71 2.14
C ALA A 51 8.22 -2.21 2.39
N SER A 52 7.82 -2.96 1.36
CA SER A 52 7.55 -4.39 1.48
C SER A 52 8.81 -5.26 1.52
N PRO A 53 8.73 -6.54 1.92
CA PRO A 53 9.81 -7.52 1.78
C PRO A 53 10.39 -7.63 0.36
N ASP A 54 9.61 -7.27 -0.67
CA ASP A 54 10.01 -7.36 -2.07
C ASP A 54 10.72 -6.08 -2.56
N VAL A 55 10.99 -5.11 -1.68
CA VAL A 55 11.47 -3.77 -2.04
C VAL A 55 12.70 -3.79 -2.95
N ARG A 56 13.61 -4.75 -2.78
CA ARG A 56 14.80 -4.87 -3.64
C ARG A 56 14.43 -5.03 -5.11
N ASP A 57 13.52 -5.95 -5.41
CA ASP A 57 13.10 -6.22 -6.79
C ASP A 57 12.16 -5.11 -7.28
N GLN A 58 11.35 -4.55 -6.39
CA GLN A 58 10.45 -3.45 -6.69
C GLN A 58 11.22 -2.17 -7.10
N LEU A 59 12.31 -1.82 -6.42
CA LEU A 59 13.12 -0.63 -6.74
C LEU A 59 13.69 -0.66 -8.15
N SER A 60 13.91 -1.84 -8.73
CA SER A 60 14.37 -1.96 -10.13
C SER A 60 13.35 -1.46 -11.16
N ARG A 61 12.09 -1.26 -10.74
CA ARG A 61 10.98 -0.80 -11.59
C ARG A 61 10.83 0.72 -11.59
N LEU A 62 11.50 1.43 -10.68
CA LEU A 62 11.45 2.88 -10.68
C LEU A 62 12.10 3.42 -11.96
N PRO A 63 11.50 4.40 -12.63
CA PRO A 63 12.14 5.11 -13.72
C PRO A 63 13.54 5.59 -13.30
N SER A 64 14.55 5.24 -14.10
CA SER A 64 15.92 5.65 -13.86
C SER A 64 16.17 7.02 -14.49
N ASN A 65 16.79 7.93 -13.74
CA ASN A 65 17.21 9.25 -14.23
C ASN A 65 18.55 9.18 -15.01
N GLY A 66 18.82 8.05 -15.66
CA GLY A 66 20.11 7.73 -16.26
C GLY A 66 21.10 7.10 -15.28
N HIS A 67 22.38 7.11 -15.66
CA HIS A 67 23.45 6.52 -14.85
C HIS A 67 23.80 7.43 -13.67
N PRO A 68 23.69 6.96 -12.42
CA PRO A 68 24.13 7.73 -11.27
C PRO A 68 25.61 8.06 -11.38
N SER A 69 25.98 9.30 -11.04
CA SER A 69 27.38 9.75 -11.04
C SER A 69 28.21 9.16 -9.87
N SER A 70 27.54 8.64 -8.84
CA SER A 70 28.16 8.05 -7.66
C SER A 70 28.12 6.51 -7.68
N THR A 71 29.13 5.87 -7.07
CA THR A 71 29.15 4.40 -6.87
C THR A 71 27.98 3.91 -6.01
N ARG A 72 27.45 4.76 -5.11
CA ARG A 72 26.29 4.47 -4.28
C ARG A 72 25.21 5.51 -4.55
N TYR A 73 24.09 5.04 -5.07
CA TYR A 73 22.91 5.83 -5.37
C TYR A 73 21.70 5.24 -4.65
N VAL A 74 20.92 6.09 -4.00
CA VAL A 74 19.67 5.72 -3.32
C VAL A 74 18.53 6.28 -4.17
N PRO A 75 17.68 5.43 -4.77
CA PRO A 75 16.67 5.87 -5.75
C PRO A 75 15.40 6.44 -5.13
N ILE A 76 15.40 6.66 -3.81
CA ILE A 76 14.23 7.13 -3.05
C ILE A 76 14.63 8.23 -2.08
N GLU A 77 13.70 9.12 -1.79
CA GLU A 77 13.85 10.23 -0.86
C GLU A 77 13.40 9.89 0.56
N GLY A 78 12.45 8.97 0.70
CA GLY A 78 11.94 8.53 1.99
C GLY A 78 10.86 7.46 1.88
N VAL A 79 10.41 6.97 3.04
CA VAL A 79 9.34 5.99 3.16
C VAL A 79 8.21 6.55 4.01
N VAL A 80 6.98 6.54 3.49
CA VAL A 80 5.76 6.92 4.19
C VAL A 80 5.00 5.65 4.54
N LEU A 81 4.68 5.45 5.82
CA LEU A 81 4.06 4.22 6.33
C LEU A 81 2.58 4.43 6.64
N SER A 82 1.72 3.56 6.12
CA SER A 82 0.28 3.52 6.44
C SER A 82 -0.02 2.77 7.73
N ASP A 83 0.85 1.85 8.12
CA ASP A 83 0.72 1.01 9.31
C ASP A 83 2.09 0.43 9.68
N ALA A 84 2.11 -0.45 10.67
CA ALA A 84 3.32 -1.15 11.12
C ALA A 84 3.34 -2.64 10.73
N GLU A 85 2.51 -3.10 9.80
CA GLU A 85 2.48 -4.51 9.39
C GLU A 85 3.83 -4.96 8.78
N LEU A 86 4.15 -6.25 8.91
CA LEU A 86 5.43 -6.78 8.44
C LEU A 86 5.58 -6.69 6.92
N ASP A 87 4.50 -6.92 6.19
CA ASP A 87 4.46 -6.80 4.73
C ASP A 87 4.60 -5.35 4.23
N HIS A 88 4.45 -4.36 5.11
CA HIS A 88 4.63 -2.94 4.81
C HIS A 88 5.91 -2.32 5.37
N THR A 89 6.63 -3.01 6.27
CA THR A 89 7.76 -2.43 7.00
C THR A 89 9.05 -3.23 6.95
N LEU A 90 9.03 -4.52 6.61
CA LEU A 90 10.25 -5.32 6.52
C LEU A 90 11.22 -4.79 5.46
N GLY A 91 10.74 -4.15 4.41
CA GLY A 91 11.58 -3.50 3.40
C GLY A 91 12.48 -2.41 3.98
N VAL A 92 12.07 -1.73 5.06
CA VAL A 92 12.92 -0.76 5.76
C VAL A 92 14.23 -1.41 6.23
N THR A 93 14.18 -2.65 6.71
CA THR A 93 15.39 -3.40 7.12
C THR A 93 16.29 -3.76 5.95
N LEU A 94 15.71 -3.98 4.76
CA LEU A 94 16.43 -4.29 3.53
C LEU A 94 17.08 -3.05 2.90
N LEU A 95 16.66 -1.84 3.29
CA LEU A 95 17.18 -0.56 2.81
C LEU A 95 18.26 0.06 3.72
N ARG A 96 18.68 -0.64 4.78
CA ARG A 96 19.64 -0.13 5.80
C ARG A 96 20.98 0.37 5.22
N GLU A 97 21.40 -0.13 4.06
CA GLU A 97 22.61 0.31 3.36
C GLU A 97 22.51 1.74 2.79
N ALA A 98 21.33 2.37 2.80
CA ALA A 98 21.12 3.76 2.40
C ALA A 98 21.85 4.78 3.31
N ARG A 99 22.20 4.39 4.55
CA ARG A 99 22.87 5.20 5.60
C ARG A 99 22.11 6.43 6.10
N HIS A 100 21.21 6.99 5.29
CA HIS A 100 20.26 8.04 5.66
C HIS A 100 18.93 7.73 4.97
N LEU A 101 17.93 7.33 5.75
CA LEU A 101 16.60 6.88 5.30
C LEU A 101 15.49 7.60 6.08
N PRO A 102 14.95 8.73 5.56
CA PRO A 102 13.81 9.40 6.15
C PRO A 102 12.56 8.52 6.18
N ILE A 103 11.86 8.53 7.31
CA ILE A 103 10.59 7.81 7.51
C ILE A 103 9.51 8.80 7.96
N TYR A 104 8.32 8.65 7.40
CA TYR A 104 7.13 9.36 7.80
C TYR A 104 6.12 8.36 8.35
N ALA A 105 5.73 8.53 9.61
CA ALA A 105 4.86 7.60 10.31
C ALA A 105 4.07 8.30 11.40
N THR A 106 2.88 7.80 11.73
CA THR A 106 2.14 8.29 12.90
C THR A 106 2.93 7.99 14.19
N PRO A 107 2.65 8.69 15.31
CA PRO A 107 3.24 8.35 16.61
C PRO A 107 2.98 6.90 17.03
N ALA A 108 1.80 6.34 16.72
CA ALA A 108 1.45 4.94 17.02
C ALA A 108 2.29 3.95 16.19
N ILE A 109 2.40 4.15 14.88
CA ILE A 109 3.24 3.32 14.00
C ILE A 109 4.70 3.36 14.46
N ARG A 110 5.21 4.57 14.74
CA ARG A 110 6.55 4.76 15.31
C ARG A 110 6.72 3.93 16.58
N ALA A 111 5.81 4.06 17.55
CA ALA A 111 5.91 3.31 18.81
C ALA A 111 5.99 1.79 18.60
N ILE A 112 5.18 1.22 17.70
CA ILE A 112 5.21 -0.21 17.35
C ILE A 112 6.57 -0.58 16.74
N LEU A 113 7.10 0.23 15.83
CA LEU A 113 8.40 -0.02 15.19
C LEU A 113 9.60 0.16 16.12
N GLU A 114 9.50 1.04 17.12
CA GLU A 114 10.52 1.22 18.15
C GLU A 114 10.53 0.10 19.18
N ARG A 115 9.35 -0.31 19.65
CA ARG A 115 9.20 -1.12 20.87
C ARG A 115 8.81 -2.56 20.60
N ASP A 116 7.87 -2.79 19.68
CA ASP A 116 7.22 -4.08 19.52
C ASP A 116 7.93 -4.92 18.46
N SER A 117 8.07 -4.39 17.23
CA SER A 117 8.79 -5.09 16.15
C SER A 117 10.31 -4.86 16.17
N ARG A 118 10.76 -3.80 16.86
CA ARG A 118 12.18 -3.38 16.96
C ARG A 118 12.85 -3.05 15.61
N ILE A 119 12.08 -2.87 14.53
CA ILE A 119 12.61 -2.56 13.19
C ILE A 119 13.45 -1.28 13.22
N LEU A 120 12.97 -0.19 13.85
CA LEU A 120 13.68 1.08 13.88
C LEU A 120 15.02 1.00 14.65
N PRO A 121 15.08 0.41 15.87
CA PRO A 121 16.34 0.15 16.55
C PRO A 121 17.34 -0.66 15.71
N VAL A 122 16.88 -1.69 14.99
CA VAL A 122 17.75 -2.50 14.13
C VAL A 122 18.33 -1.66 12.99
N VAL A 123 17.49 -0.90 12.28
CA VAL A 123 17.93 -0.13 11.09
C VAL A 123 18.86 1.02 11.49
N ARG A 124 18.60 1.68 12.63
CA ARG A 124 19.45 2.77 13.16
C ARG A 124 20.85 2.32 13.56
N ALA A 125 21.10 1.02 13.73
CA ALA A 125 22.45 0.50 13.92
C ALA A 125 23.32 0.64 12.64
N PHE A 126 22.72 0.88 11.47
CA PHE A 126 23.41 0.96 10.18
C PHE A 126 23.47 2.39 9.61
N GLY A 127 22.75 3.35 10.17
CA GLY A 127 22.69 4.71 9.64
C GLY A 127 21.68 5.60 10.35
N ASP A 128 21.56 6.81 9.85
CA ASP A 128 20.56 7.78 10.29
C ASP A 128 19.18 7.44 9.70
N VAL A 129 18.16 7.46 10.55
CA VAL A 129 16.77 7.11 10.19
C VAL A 129 15.86 8.11 10.91
N PRO A 130 15.82 9.37 10.43
CA PRO A 130 14.95 10.39 11.02
C PRO A 130 13.49 10.00 10.79
N VAL A 131 12.67 10.17 11.82
CA VAL A 131 11.23 9.91 11.75
C VAL A 131 10.50 11.24 11.88
N THR A 132 9.81 11.64 10.82
CA THR A 132 8.85 12.75 10.84
C THR A 132 7.50 12.21 11.25
N GLU A 133 6.94 12.75 12.33
CA GLU A 133 5.64 12.31 12.82
C GLU A 133 4.51 12.83 11.91
N LEU A 134 3.58 11.94 11.61
CA LEU A 134 2.32 12.22 10.90
C LEU A 134 1.14 12.05 11.88
N PRO A 135 0.88 12.99 12.80
CA PRO A 135 -0.38 12.96 13.55
C PRO A 135 -1.57 12.92 12.58
N PRO A 136 -2.61 12.13 12.85
CA PRO A 136 -3.81 12.14 12.02
C PRO A 136 -4.36 13.54 11.81
N ASP A 137 -4.91 13.78 10.61
CA ASP A 137 -5.52 15.04 10.17
C ASP A 137 -4.57 16.25 10.22
N THR A 138 -3.26 16.00 10.19
CA THR A 138 -2.22 17.03 10.10
C THR A 138 -1.44 16.89 8.80
N ILE A 139 -1.38 17.96 8.02
CA ILE A 139 -0.63 18.01 6.77
C ILE A 139 0.86 18.19 7.08
N GLN A 140 1.69 17.37 6.44
CA GLN A 140 3.14 17.44 6.52
C GLN A 140 3.76 17.51 5.13
N ALA A 141 4.80 18.33 4.96
CA ALA A 141 5.56 18.37 3.72
C ALA A 141 6.49 17.16 3.61
N LEU A 142 6.46 16.50 2.45
CA LEU A 142 7.51 15.57 2.09
C LEU A 142 8.73 16.38 1.64
N ARG A 143 9.92 15.96 2.03
CA ARG A 143 11.18 16.65 1.74
C ARG A 143 12.16 15.69 1.14
N HIS A 144 12.96 16.18 0.20
CA HIS A 144 14.09 15.44 -0.33
C HIS A 144 15.11 15.15 0.78
N ARG A 145 16.03 14.23 0.54
CA ARG A 145 17.06 13.82 1.52
C ARG A 145 18.05 14.93 1.88
N ASP A 146 18.14 15.97 1.07
CA ASP A 146 18.91 17.19 1.37
C ASP A 146 18.10 18.24 2.16
N GLY A 147 16.81 18.00 2.38
CA GLY A 147 15.90 18.87 3.12
C GLY A 147 15.08 19.83 2.26
N GLU A 148 15.35 19.91 0.94
CA GLU A 148 14.61 20.77 0.02
C GLU A 148 13.15 20.31 -0.13
N PRO A 149 12.19 21.23 -0.39
CA PRO A 149 10.79 20.88 -0.62
C PRO A 149 10.64 19.99 -1.85
N SER A 150 9.84 18.93 -1.75
CA SER A 150 9.57 18.05 -2.91
C SER A 150 8.35 18.46 -3.75
N GLY A 151 7.63 19.50 -3.33
CA GLY A 151 6.34 19.87 -3.92
C GLY A 151 5.21 18.88 -3.57
N LEU A 152 5.46 17.90 -2.68
CA LEU A 152 4.47 16.95 -2.19
C LEU A 152 4.15 17.17 -0.71
N THR A 153 2.88 16.99 -0.38
CA THR A 153 2.39 16.96 1.01
C THR A 153 1.67 15.64 1.27
N VAL A 154 1.65 15.23 2.54
CA VAL A 154 0.93 14.06 3.02
C VAL A 154 0.12 14.39 4.26
N GLU A 155 -1.10 13.87 4.30
CA GLU A 155 -1.97 13.86 5.48
C GLU A 155 -2.36 12.42 5.79
N ALA A 156 -2.07 11.96 7.01
CA ALA A 156 -2.55 10.68 7.50
C ALA A 156 -3.98 10.84 8.04
N PHE A 157 -4.86 9.88 7.77
CA PHE A 157 -6.22 9.89 8.30
C PHE A 157 -6.64 8.51 8.79
N THR A 158 -7.47 8.46 9.83
CA THR A 158 -7.89 7.19 10.42
C THR A 158 -8.78 6.40 9.48
N VAL A 159 -8.61 5.08 9.48
CA VAL A 159 -9.45 4.14 8.74
C VAL A 159 -9.93 3.05 9.70
N PRO A 160 -11.11 2.44 9.48
CA PRO A 160 -11.55 1.32 10.31
C PRO A 160 -10.62 0.13 10.09
N ALA A 161 -9.72 -0.13 11.04
CA ALA A 161 -8.87 -1.30 11.07
C ALA A 161 -8.32 -1.53 12.48
N GLY A 162 -7.81 -2.73 12.76
CA GLY A 162 -7.02 -3.05 13.94
C GLY A 162 -5.51 -2.85 13.72
N PRO A 163 -4.71 -2.86 14.81
CA PRO A 163 -3.26 -2.81 14.70
C PRO A 163 -2.69 -4.17 14.26
N PRO A 164 -1.41 -4.23 13.85
CA PRO A 164 -0.72 -5.49 13.61
C PRO A 164 -0.85 -6.46 14.78
N GLN A 165 -0.95 -7.75 14.49
CA GLN A 165 -1.20 -8.79 15.51
C GLN A 165 -0.16 -8.81 16.65
N PHE A 166 1.07 -8.35 16.39
CA PHE A 166 2.16 -8.30 17.36
C PHE A 166 2.25 -6.96 18.11
N ALA A 167 1.41 -5.98 17.79
CA ALA A 167 1.36 -4.71 18.52
C ALA A 167 0.85 -4.95 19.94
N LEU A 168 1.48 -4.31 20.92
CA LEU A 168 1.09 -4.44 22.33
C LEU A 168 -0.10 -3.55 22.70
N ASP A 169 -0.26 -2.43 21.99
CA ASP A 169 -1.30 -1.43 22.20
C ASP A 169 -2.03 -1.12 20.88
N ALA A 170 -3.33 -0.78 20.97
CA ALA A 170 -4.14 -0.35 19.83
C ALA A 170 -4.32 1.18 19.85
N ALA A 171 -3.21 1.93 19.86
CA ALA A 171 -3.25 3.39 19.87
C ALA A 171 -3.78 3.95 18.54
N GLU A 172 -4.56 5.04 18.60
CA GLU A 172 -5.11 5.68 17.40
C GLU A 172 -4.00 6.03 16.38
N GLY A 173 -4.29 5.79 15.11
CA GLY A 173 -3.34 5.98 14.01
C GLY A 173 -2.35 4.83 13.83
N HIS A 174 -2.57 3.66 14.45
CA HIS A 174 -1.78 2.45 14.16
C HIS A 174 -1.92 1.98 12.70
N THR A 175 -3.06 2.30 12.07
CA THR A 175 -3.39 2.06 10.67
C THR A 175 -4.11 3.29 10.13
N VAL A 176 -3.61 3.86 9.04
CA VAL A 176 -4.10 5.10 8.44
C VAL A 176 -4.19 4.97 6.93
N GLY A 177 -5.10 5.71 6.33
CA GLY A 177 -4.99 6.10 4.94
C GLY A 177 -4.05 7.29 4.78
N LEU A 178 -3.47 7.45 3.60
CA LEU A 178 -2.61 8.57 3.26
C LEU A 178 -3.26 9.37 2.13
N MET A 179 -3.47 10.67 2.35
CA MET A 179 -3.84 11.62 1.30
C MET A 179 -2.59 12.37 0.89
N ILE A 180 -2.18 12.20 -0.36
CA ILE A 180 -1.03 12.88 -0.95
C ILE A 180 -1.54 13.96 -1.90
N ARG A 181 -0.96 15.15 -1.82
CA ARG A 181 -1.25 16.26 -2.73
C ARG A 181 0.04 16.85 -3.27
N ASP A 182 0.05 17.13 -4.56
CA ASP A 182 1.11 17.92 -5.19
C ASP A 182 0.71 19.41 -5.27
N GLU A 183 1.70 20.28 -5.47
CA GLU A 183 1.47 21.73 -5.65
C GLU A 183 0.80 22.08 -6.99
N ALA A 184 0.81 21.17 -7.98
CA ALA A 184 0.15 21.36 -9.27
C ALA A 184 -1.37 21.09 -9.20
N GLY A 185 -1.86 20.55 -8.08
CA GLY A 185 -3.28 20.28 -7.80
C GLY A 185 -3.67 18.81 -7.89
N GLY A 186 -2.75 17.91 -8.23
CA GLY A 186 -2.99 16.47 -8.27
C GLY A 186 -3.09 15.85 -6.87
N SER A 187 -3.92 14.81 -6.76
CA SER A 187 -4.18 14.16 -5.48
C SER A 187 -4.30 12.64 -5.56
N CYS A 188 -3.78 11.95 -4.54
CA CYS A 188 -3.81 10.50 -4.43
C CYS A 188 -4.17 10.06 -3.01
N ALA A 189 -5.21 9.24 -2.87
CA ALA A 189 -5.51 8.52 -1.64
C ALA A 189 -4.96 7.09 -1.71
N PHE A 190 -4.12 6.71 -0.76
CA PHE A 190 -3.58 5.36 -0.60
C PHE A 190 -4.08 4.73 0.70
N VAL A 191 -4.90 3.68 0.57
CA VAL A 191 -5.58 3.00 1.69
C VAL A 191 -5.49 1.49 1.48
N PRO A 192 -4.35 0.85 1.79
CA PRO A 192 -4.13 -0.57 1.50
C PRO A 192 -4.90 -1.53 2.42
N GLY A 193 -5.34 -1.07 3.60
CA GLY A 193 -6.16 -1.84 4.54
C GLY A 193 -7.33 -1.01 5.06
N CYS A 194 -8.56 -1.53 4.95
CA CYS A 194 -9.76 -0.85 5.40
C CYS A 194 -10.96 -1.80 5.60
N GLY A 195 -11.44 -1.92 6.83
CA GLY A 195 -12.56 -2.76 7.24
C GLY A 195 -13.94 -2.14 7.03
N GLY A 196 -14.01 -0.85 6.69
CA GLY A 196 -15.29 -0.15 6.55
C GLY A 196 -15.22 1.17 5.80
N LEU A 197 -16.26 1.45 5.01
CA LEU A 197 -16.41 2.69 4.22
C LEU A 197 -17.60 3.50 4.72
N GLY A 198 -17.40 4.21 5.83
CA GLY A 198 -18.40 5.13 6.40
C GLY A 198 -18.51 6.44 5.60
N PRO A 199 -19.58 7.24 5.81
CA PRO A 199 -19.80 8.48 5.05
C PRO A 199 -18.66 9.49 5.10
N ALA A 200 -18.01 9.66 6.27
CA ALA A 200 -16.88 10.57 6.43
C ALA A 200 -15.66 10.14 5.58
N LEU A 201 -15.35 8.84 5.59
CA LEU A 201 -14.27 8.30 4.77
C LEU A 201 -14.61 8.42 3.28
N MET A 202 -15.86 8.11 2.89
CA MET A 202 -16.31 8.29 1.50
C MET A 202 -16.16 9.74 1.01
N ALA A 203 -16.52 10.73 1.84
CA ALA A 203 -16.35 12.15 1.51
C ALA A 203 -14.87 12.51 1.33
N ARG A 204 -13.99 12.05 2.22
CA ARG A 204 -12.55 12.25 2.12
C ARG A 204 -11.95 11.62 0.86
N LEU A 205 -12.33 10.38 0.54
CA LEU A 205 -11.86 9.68 -0.66
C LEU A 205 -12.34 10.35 -1.95
N ALA A 206 -13.49 11.04 -1.93
CA ALA A 206 -14.00 11.77 -3.08
C ALA A 206 -13.12 12.98 -3.49
N GLU A 207 -12.23 13.44 -2.61
CA GLU A 207 -11.30 14.54 -2.89
C GLU A 207 -10.06 14.11 -3.69
N ALA A 208 -9.87 12.81 -3.94
CA ALA A 208 -8.70 12.28 -4.63
C ALA A 208 -8.96 12.06 -6.12
N ASP A 209 -7.98 12.41 -6.96
CA ASP A 209 -7.97 12.07 -8.39
C ASP A 209 -7.66 10.58 -8.59
N ILE A 210 -6.70 10.08 -7.82
CA ILE A 210 -6.26 8.69 -7.80
C ILE A 210 -6.61 8.05 -6.46
N LEU A 211 -7.34 6.95 -6.51
CA LEU A 211 -7.65 6.12 -5.35
C LEU A 211 -6.99 4.74 -5.50
N LEU A 212 -6.09 4.41 -4.59
CA LEU A 212 -5.51 3.09 -4.41
C LEU A 212 -6.09 2.48 -3.13
N PHE A 213 -6.99 1.51 -3.26
CA PHE A 213 -7.79 1.02 -2.13
C PHE A 213 -7.63 -0.48 -1.90
N ASP A 214 -7.86 -0.91 -0.67
CA ASP A 214 -7.91 -2.29 -0.20
C ASP A 214 -8.78 -3.18 -1.10
N GLY A 215 -8.15 -4.16 -1.73
CA GLY A 215 -8.78 -5.19 -2.54
C GLY A 215 -8.49 -6.60 -2.02
N THR A 216 -8.26 -6.75 -0.72
CA THR A 216 -7.72 -7.98 -0.12
C THR A 216 -8.57 -9.20 -0.48
N PHE A 217 -9.87 -9.15 -0.23
CA PHE A 217 -10.78 -10.27 -0.46
C PHE A 217 -11.95 -9.87 -1.36
N TRP A 218 -12.39 -10.79 -2.21
CA TRP A 218 -13.61 -10.61 -2.98
C TRP A 218 -14.85 -10.83 -2.11
N ASP A 219 -14.87 -11.93 -1.35
CA ASP A 219 -15.96 -12.33 -0.47
C ASP A 219 -15.53 -12.38 1.00
N ASP A 220 -16.50 -12.21 1.92
CA ASP A 220 -16.22 -12.20 3.36
C ASP A 220 -15.73 -13.56 3.89
N ASP A 221 -16.26 -14.66 3.33
CA ASP A 221 -15.90 -16.03 3.72
C ASP A 221 -14.79 -16.64 2.85
N GLU A 222 -14.07 -15.85 2.06
CA GLU A 222 -13.11 -16.34 1.05
C GLU A 222 -12.06 -17.31 1.65
N LEU A 223 -11.45 -16.97 2.78
CA LEU A 223 -10.48 -17.83 3.45
C LEU A 223 -11.12 -19.02 4.18
N LYS A 224 -12.34 -18.85 4.72
CA LYS A 224 -13.10 -19.92 5.38
C LYS A 224 -13.48 -21.01 4.38
N GLY A 225 -13.99 -20.61 3.20
CA GLY A 225 -14.35 -21.53 2.12
C GLY A 225 -13.17 -22.35 1.59
N LEU A 226 -11.94 -21.85 1.75
CA LEU A 226 -10.70 -22.54 1.39
C LEU A 226 -10.07 -23.33 2.55
N GLY A 227 -10.62 -23.24 3.77
CA GLY A 227 -10.05 -23.87 4.96
C GLY A 227 -8.71 -23.28 5.42
N ILE A 228 -8.38 -22.06 4.97
CA ILE A 228 -7.11 -21.37 5.29
C ILE A 228 -7.20 -20.64 6.64
N SER A 229 -8.38 -20.11 6.97
CA SER A 229 -8.62 -19.34 8.20
C SER A 229 -10.00 -19.66 8.77
N GLN A 230 -10.17 -19.38 10.06
CA GLN A 230 -11.47 -19.38 10.74
C GLN A 230 -12.06 -17.96 10.87
N ARG A 231 -11.34 -16.92 10.41
CA ARG A 231 -11.81 -15.52 10.41
C ARG A 231 -12.38 -15.15 9.04
N THR A 232 -13.43 -14.34 9.02
CA THR A 232 -13.90 -13.65 7.80
C THR A 232 -12.97 -12.50 7.43
N ALA A 233 -13.12 -11.95 6.23
CA ALA A 233 -12.45 -10.72 5.79
C ALA A 233 -12.71 -9.57 6.77
N ARG A 234 -13.98 -9.35 7.15
CA ARG A 234 -14.37 -8.31 8.12
C ARG A 234 -13.76 -8.52 9.49
N GLU A 235 -13.68 -9.77 9.95
CA GLU A 235 -13.00 -10.11 11.20
C GLU A 235 -11.50 -9.84 11.10
N MET A 236 -10.92 -9.77 9.90
CA MET A 236 -9.54 -9.37 9.62
C MET A 236 -9.41 -7.91 9.20
N ASP A 237 -10.43 -7.08 9.46
CA ASP A 237 -10.44 -5.65 9.15
C ASP A 237 -10.28 -5.32 7.66
N HIS A 238 -10.78 -6.19 6.79
CA HIS A 238 -10.85 -5.98 5.35
C HIS A 238 -12.29 -5.99 4.86
N LEU A 239 -12.72 -4.91 4.21
CA LEU A 239 -14.02 -4.82 3.57
C LEU A 239 -14.00 -5.59 2.24
N PRO A 240 -14.84 -6.63 2.03
CA PRO A 240 -14.88 -7.37 0.77
C PRO A 240 -15.17 -6.48 -0.43
N ILE A 241 -14.62 -6.83 -1.60
CA ILE A 241 -14.91 -6.14 -2.86
C ILE A 241 -16.37 -6.37 -3.27
N GLY A 242 -16.78 -7.64 -3.30
CA GLY A 242 -18.09 -8.11 -3.76
C GLY A 242 -19.18 -7.99 -2.70
N GLY A 243 -20.40 -8.36 -3.11
CA GLY A 243 -21.59 -8.32 -2.26
C GLY A 243 -22.31 -6.96 -2.23
N PRO A 244 -23.53 -6.92 -1.69
CA PRO A 244 -24.38 -5.71 -1.70
C PRO A 244 -23.78 -4.55 -0.90
N ASP A 245 -23.06 -4.87 0.19
CA ASP A 245 -22.40 -3.90 1.06
C ASP A 245 -20.87 -3.88 0.88
N GLY A 246 -20.39 -4.42 -0.25
CA GLY A 246 -18.98 -4.48 -0.62
C GLY A 246 -18.40 -3.10 -0.97
N SER A 247 -17.08 -3.03 -1.07
CA SER A 247 -16.40 -1.79 -1.46
C SER A 247 -16.69 -1.41 -2.91
N LEU A 248 -16.91 -2.37 -3.82
CA LEU A 248 -17.07 -2.08 -5.26
C LEU A 248 -18.24 -1.14 -5.56
N ALA A 249 -19.42 -1.48 -5.02
CA ALA A 249 -20.63 -0.70 -5.24
C ALA A 249 -20.51 0.73 -4.69
N ARG A 250 -19.79 0.91 -3.58
CA ARG A 250 -19.58 2.23 -2.95
C ARG A 250 -18.54 3.05 -3.70
N LEU A 251 -17.36 2.48 -3.94
CA LEU A 251 -16.25 3.17 -4.59
C LEU A 251 -16.56 3.56 -6.04
N ALA A 252 -17.40 2.80 -6.74
CA ALA A 252 -17.86 3.13 -8.09
C ALA A 252 -18.58 4.49 -8.17
N THR A 253 -19.15 4.97 -7.06
CA THR A 253 -19.86 6.26 -7.02
C THR A 253 -18.93 7.46 -6.84
N LEU A 254 -17.65 7.23 -6.49
CA LEU A 254 -16.69 8.29 -6.26
C LEU A 254 -16.24 8.95 -7.57
N PRO A 255 -16.04 10.29 -7.58
CA PRO A 255 -15.66 11.04 -8.77
C PRO A 255 -14.19 10.84 -9.17
N CYS A 256 -13.41 10.07 -8.40
CA CYS A 256 -11.98 9.82 -8.68
C CYS A 256 -11.79 9.33 -10.12
N ARG A 257 -10.83 9.94 -10.82
CA ARG A 257 -10.46 9.59 -12.19
C ARG A 257 -9.93 8.17 -12.28
N HIS A 258 -9.05 7.81 -11.36
CA HIS A 258 -8.48 6.48 -11.24
C HIS A 258 -8.92 5.85 -9.92
N LYS A 259 -9.53 4.67 -10.00
CA LYS A 259 -9.93 3.87 -8.85
C LYS A 259 -9.36 2.48 -9.02
N VAL A 260 -8.45 2.08 -8.14
CA VAL A 260 -7.64 0.87 -8.30
C VAL A 260 -7.65 0.07 -7.02
N TYR A 261 -8.00 -1.21 -7.12
CA TYR A 261 -7.76 -2.17 -6.05
C TYR A 261 -6.29 -2.57 -6.02
N THR A 262 -5.67 -2.43 -4.85
CA THR A 262 -4.34 -2.92 -4.51
C THR A 262 -4.42 -3.81 -3.27
N HIS A 263 -3.28 -4.27 -2.74
CA HIS A 263 -3.24 -5.15 -1.57
C HIS A 263 -4.16 -6.37 -1.74
N ILE A 264 -4.08 -7.04 -2.90
CA ILE A 264 -5.00 -8.13 -3.27
C ILE A 264 -4.48 -9.46 -2.74
N ASN A 265 -5.26 -10.18 -1.94
CA ASN A 265 -4.81 -11.46 -1.38
C ASN A 265 -4.71 -12.53 -2.44
N ASN A 266 -3.78 -13.47 -2.25
CA ASN A 266 -3.47 -14.54 -3.19
C ASN A 266 -4.63 -15.51 -3.50
N THR A 267 -5.70 -15.46 -2.71
CA THR A 267 -6.93 -16.25 -2.88
C THR A 267 -7.98 -15.54 -3.73
N ASN A 268 -7.85 -14.22 -3.94
CA ASN A 268 -8.90 -13.40 -4.50
C ASN A 268 -9.08 -13.70 -6.01
N PRO A 269 -10.29 -14.07 -6.47
CA PRO A 269 -10.54 -14.42 -7.87
C PRO A 269 -10.35 -13.25 -8.86
N VAL A 270 -10.29 -11.98 -8.41
CA VAL A 270 -9.98 -10.84 -9.29
C VAL A 270 -8.56 -10.92 -9.88
N LEU A 271 -7.68 -11.74 -9.29
CA LEU A 271 -6.34 -12.02 -9.79
C LEU A 271 -6.33 -12.86 -11.08
N LEU A 272 -7.41 -13.61 -11.34
CA LEU A 272 -7.58 -14.39 -12.55
C LEU A 272 -8.07 -13.48 -13.69
N GLU A 273 -7.31 -13.41 -14.79
CA GLU A 273 -7.52 -12.42 -15.86
C GLU A 273 -8.88 -12.54 -16.56
N ARG A 274 -9.49 -13.74 -16.53
CA ARG A 274 -10.79 -14.04 -17.18
C ARG A 274 -11.93 -14.33 -16.20
N SER A 275 -11.78 -13.97 -14.93
CA SER A 275 -12.82 -14.25 -13.94
C SER A 275 -14.00 -13.27 -14.05
N PRO A 276 -15.23 -13.73 -13.73
CA PRO A 276 -16.39 -12.84 -13.67
C PRO A 276 -16.20 -11.73 -12.62
N GLU A 277 -15.49 -11.99 -11.54
CA GLU A 277 -15.17 -11.03 -10.48
C GLU A 277 -14.31 -9.88 -11.02
N ARG A 278 -13.26 -10.20 -11.79
CA ARG A 278 -12.45 -9.16 -12.46
C ARG A 278 -13.27 -8.38 -13.49
N ALA A 279 -14.11 -9.06 -14.26
CA ALA A 279 -15.00 -8.41 -15.23
C ALA A 279 -15.97 -7.43 -14.55
N ALA A 280 -16.50 -7.79 -13.37
CA ALA A 280 -17.36 -6.93 -12.58
C ALA A 280 -16.64 -5.65 -12.08
N VAL A 281 -15.39 -5.78 -11.62
CA VAL A 281 -14.56 -4.62 -11.23
C VAL A 281 -14.41 -3.63 -12.39
N VAL A 282 -14.04 -4.14 -13.58
CA VAL A 282 -13.84 -3.32 -14.78
C VAL A 282 -15.16 -2.69 -15.25
N ALA A 283 -16.27 -3.45 -15.23
CA ALA A 283 -17.58 -2.96 -15.62
C ALA A 283 -18.08 -1.81 -14.72
N ALA A 284 -17.66 -1.78 -13.46
CA ALA A 284 -17.97 -0.70 -12.52
C ALA A 284 -17.03 0.52 -12.65
N GLY A 285 -16.08 0.51 -13.58
CA GLY A 285 -15.13 1.61 -13.81
C GLY A 285 -13.94 1.63 -12.85
N LEU A 286 -13.65 0.51 -12.18
CA LEU A 286 -12.47 0.33 -11.34
C LEU A 286 -11.43 -0.55 -12.06
N GLN A 287 -10.19 -0.49 -11.59
CA GLN A 287 -9.09 -1.31 -12.10
C GLN A 287 -8.61 -2.29 -11.03
N VAL A 288 -8.16 -3.47 -11.47
CA VAL A 288 -7.41 -4.40 -10.63
C VAL A 288 -5.92 -4.10 -10.80
N GLY A 289 -5.25 -3.73 -9.72
CA GLY A 289 -3.83 -3.40 -9.73
C GLY A 289 -2.95 -4.54 -10.27
N PHE A 290 -1.85 -4.15 -10.90
CA PHE A 290 -0.76 -5.04 -11.27
C PHE A 290 0.58 -4.32 -11.05
N ASP A 291 1.62 -5.10 -10.79
CA ASP A 291 2.95 -4.54 -10.56
C ASP A 291 3.48 -3.86 -11.83
N GLY A 292 3.89 -2.59 -11.69
CA GLY A 292 4.32 -1.74 -12.80
C GLY A 292 3.22 -0.87 -13.39
N LEU A 293 1.98 -0.90 -12.86
CA LEU A 293 0.97 0.11 -13.16
C LEU A 293 1.49 1.51 -12.81
N GLN A 294 1.36 2.44 -13.76
CA GLN A 294 1.70 3.86 -13.61
C GLN A 294 0.43 4.69 -13.83
N LEU A 295 0.27 5.75 -13.03
CA LEU A 295 -0.88 6.65 -13.04
C LEU A 295 -0.37 8.08 -12.90
N THR A 296 -1.04 9.03 -13.52
CA THR A 296 -0.76 10.48 -13.41
C THR A 296 -2.04 11.20 -13.02
N ALA A 297 -1.92 12.23 -12.20
CA ALA A 297 -3.07 13.09 -11.87
C ALA A 297 -3.41 14.06 -13.02
N ASP A 298 -2.44 14.39 -13.88
CA ASP A 298 -2.57 15.31 -15.01
C ASP A 298 -3.69 14.94 -15.98
N SER A 299 -4.50 15.94 -16.37
CA SER A 299 -5.61 15.86 -17.34
C SER A 299 -5.18 15.30 -18.70
#